data_AF-A0A328B3S6-F1
#
_entry.id   AF-A0A328B3S6-F1
#
_cell.length_a   1.000
_cell.length_b   1.000
_cell.length_c   1.000
_cell.angle_alpha   90.00
_cell.angle_beta   90.00
_cell.angle_gamma   90.00
#
_symmetry.space_group_name_H-M   'P 1'
#
loop_
_entity.id
_entity.type
_entity.pdbx_description
1 polymer ?
#
loop_
_entity_poly.entity_id
_entity_poly.type
_entity_poly.pdbx_seq_one_letter_code
_entity_poly.pdbx_strand_id
1 'polypeptide(L)'
;MLTAFGASSLLLLASCNQAAPTEQATADAAQAAATDSTQAAAGAEAPKGVGFGRTADGQQAELYTLRNAHGVQVSITNYGGTITRLFVPDKAGKFGDIVLGFDSVAGYQSPAYRKAGPYFGALIGRYGNRIKAGKFTLNGKSYTLANNNGANHLHGGLKGFDKVLWQAEPGTSAEGPTLKLRYL
;
A
#
# COMPACT_ATOMS: atom_id res chain seq x y z
N MET A 1 50.68 10.37 -50.24
CA MET A 1 51.61 9.64 -49.36
C MET A 1 50.78 8.57 -48.67
N LEU A 2 50.57 7.36 -49.19
CA LEU A 2 51.50 6.31 -49.64
C LEU A 2 52.62 6.04 -48.63
N THR A 3 52.45 5.01 -47.80
CA THR A 3 53.31 3.81 -47.76
C THR A 3 52.69 2.74 -46.87
N ALA A 4 52.59 1.53 -47.43
CA ALA A 4 52.26 0.27 -46.77
C ALA A 4 53.52 -0.58 -46.64
N PHE A 5 53.62 -1.39 -45.58
CA PHE A 5 54.39 -2.65 -45.44
C PHE A 5 53.88 -3.30 -44.13
N GLY A 6 53.63 -4.59 -43.97
CA GLY A 6 53.84 -5.77 -44.78
C GLY A 6 53.85 -7.00 -43.83
N ALA A 7 52.89 -7.90 -44.03
CA ALA A 7 52.86 -9.36 -43.82
C ALA A 7 53.46 -10.03 -42.56
N SER A 8 52.68 -10.93 -41.92
CA SER A 8 52.97 -12.38 -42.01
C SER A 8 51.76 -13.22 -41.58
N SER A 9 51.37 -14.14 -42.46
CA SER A 9 50.29 -15.11 -42.30
C SER A 9 50.73 -16.31 -41.47
N LEU A 10 49.84 -16.85 -40.64
CA LEU A 10 49.83 -18.29 -40.33
C LEU A 10 48.39 -18.81 -40.48
N LEU A 11 48.20 -19.59 -41.55
CA LEU A 11 47.00 -20.36 -41.85
C LEU A 11 46.99 -21.63 -40.97
N LEU A 12 45.89 -21.89 -40.27
CA LEU A 12 45.50 -23.26 -39.90
C LEU A 12 44.18 -23.60 -40.59
N LEU A 13 44.22 -24.62 -41.45
CA LEU A 13 43.07 -25.32 -42.03
C LEU A 13 42.82 -26.59 -41.22
N ALA A 14 41.57 -26.80 -40.80
CA ALA A 14 40.87 -28.09 -40.63
C ALA A 14 39.57 -27.78 -39.86
N SER A 15 38.40 -28.35 -40.12
CA SER A 15 37.83 -29.17 -41.20
C SER A 15 36.32 -29.06 -40.98
N CYS A 16 35.54 -28.98 -42.06
CA CYS A 16 34.08 -29.01 -41.99
C CYS A 16 33.60 -30.34 -41.37
N ASN A 17 32.65 -30.27 -40.44
CA ASN A 17 31.66 -31.34 -40.30
C ASN A 17 30.28 -30.70 -40.18
N GLN A 18 29.45 -30.95 -41.19
CA GLN A 18 28.06 -30.53 -41.25
C GLN A 18 27.20 -31.49 -40.42
N ALA A 19 26.32 -30.93 -39.60
CA ALA A 19 25.01 -31.50 -39.37
C ALA A 19 23.99 -30.35 -39.50
N ALA A 20 23.10 -30.47 -40.49
CA ALA A 20 21.99 -29.55 -40.71
C ALA A 20 20.91 -29.74 -39.61
N PRO A 21 20.03 -28.74 -39.40
CA PRO A 21 19.17 -28.66 -38.23
C PRO A 21 17.90 -29.48 -38.42
N THR A 22 17.52 -30.26 -37.40
CA THR A 22 16.18 -30.82 -37.30
C THR A 22 15.28 -29.80 -36.63
N GLU A 23 14.40 -29.21 -37.43
CA GLU A 23 13.30 -28.35 -37.01
C GLU A 23 12.31 -29.18 -36.18
N GLN A 24 12.25 -28.93 -34.88
CA GLN A 24 11.14 -29.37 -34.03
C GLN A 24 10.54 -28.13 -33.38
N ALA A 25 9.47 -27.66 -34.02
CA ALA A 25 8.51 -26.75 -33.41
C ALA A 25 7.84 -27.47 -32.23
N THR A 26 8.28 -27.16 -31.01
CA THR A 26 7.49 -27.44 -29.81
C THR A 26 6.71 -26.18 -29.47
N ALA A 27 5.39 -26.26 -29.65
CA ALA A 27 4.45 -25.27 -29.15
C ALA A 27 4.63 -25.15 -27.63
N ASP A 28 5.22 -24.05 -27.16
CA ASP A 28 5.15 -23.67 -25.75
C ASP A 28 3.70 -23.25 -25.46
N ALA A 29 2.93 -24.24 -24.99
CA ALA A 29 1.64 -24.01 -24.39
C ALA A 29 1.87 -23.14 -23.15
N ALA A 30 1.44 -21.88 -23.24
CA ALA A 30 1.26 -21.01 -22.10
C ALA A 30 0.28 -21.66 -21.11
N GLN A 31 0.82 -22.35 -20.12
CA GLN A 31 0.06 -22.89 -19.01
C GLN A 31 -0.03 -21.79 -17.95
N ALA A 32 -1.00 -20.89 -18.13
CA ALA A 32 -1.48 -20.04 -17.06
C ALA A 32 -2.13 -20.96 -16.01
N ALA A 33 -1.34 -21.40 -15.03
CA ALA A 33 -1.87 -22.05 -13.86
C ALA A 33 -2.68 -21.01 -13.08
N ALA A 34 -4.00 -21.12 -13.16
CA ALA A 34 -4.90 -20.53 -12.19
C ALA A 34 -4.60 -21.21 -10.84
N THR A 35 -3.79 -20.56 -10.02
CA THR A 35 -3.55 -21.00 -8.65
C THR A 35 -4.82 -20.71 -7.85
N ASP A 36 -5.56 -21.78 -7.60
CA ASP A 36 -6.69 -21.83 -6.70
C ASP A 36 -6.30 -21.20 -5.34
N SER A 37 -7.09 -20.22 -4.90
CA SER A 37 -6.84 -19.37 -3.72
C SER A 37 -7.00 -20.09 -2.38
N THR A 38 -6.88 -21.42 -2.35
CA THR A 38 -7.20 -22.26 -1.18
C THR A 38 -5.99 -23.01 -0.62
N GLN A 39 -4.76 -22.58 -0.92
CA GLN A 39 -3.65 -22.92 -0.02
C GLN A 39 -3.70 -22.03 1.22
N ALA A 40 -4.34 -22.58 2.24
CA ALA A 40 -4.48 -22.04 3.58
C ALA A 40 -3.17 -21.48 4.12
N ALA A 41 -3.25 -20.30 4.73
CA ALA A 41 -2.20 -19.68 5.52
C ALA A 41 -1.97 -20.46 6.83
N ALA A 42 -1.49 -21.71 6.74
CA ALA A 42 -1.01 -22.45 7.90
C ALA A 42 0.30 -21.81 8.38
N GLY A 43 0.20 -20.88 9.33
CA GLY A 43 1.35 -20.24 9.99
C GLY A 43 1.39 -18.70 9.98
N ALA A 44 0.29 -18.01 9.65
CA ALA A 44 0.28 -16.55 9.75
C ALA A 44 0.48 -16.08 11.20
N GLU A 45 1.49 -15.24 11.44
CA GLU A 45 1.70 -14.56 12.73
C GLU A 45 0.87 -13.27 12.79
N ALA A 46 0.35 -12.92 13.97
CA ALA A 46 -0.30 -11.63 14.17
C ALA A 46 0.70 -10.48 13.91
N PRO A 47 0.30 -9.38 13.27
CA PRO A 47 1.21 -8.28 12.99
C PRO A 47 1.65 -7.61 14.29
N LYS A 48 2.94 -7.30 14.44
CA LYS A 48 3.45 -6.57 15.60
C LYS A 48 3.35 -5.07 15.36
N GLY A 49 2.94 -4.34 16.39
CA GLY A 49 3.02 -2.88 16.39
C GLY A 49 4.47 -2.42 16.51
N VAL A 50 4.91 -1.57 15.59
CA VAL A 50 6.21 -0.88 15.67
C VAL A 50 5.97 0.61 15.82
N GLY A 51 6.86 1.33 16.52
CA GLY A 51 6.67 2.77 16.75
C GLY A 51 6.62 3.58 15.44
N PHE A 52 5.59 4.42 15.30
CA PHE A 52 5.37 5.30 14.13
C PHE A 52 5.54 6.80 14.44
N GLY A 53 6.14 7.09 15.60
CA GLY A 53 6.31 8.43 16.15
C GLY A 53 5.26 8.77 17.22
N ARG A 54 5.38 9.98 17.77
CA ARG A 54 4.45 10.50 18.78
C ARG A 54 3.53 11.55 18.17
N THR A 55 2.28 11.52 18.57
CA THR A 55 1.31 12.54 18.23
C THR A 55 1.65 13.87 18.93
N ALA A 56 1.09 14.97 18.44
CA ALA A 56 1.26 16.30 19.05
C ALA A 56 0.84 16.38 20.54
N ASP A 57 -0.06 15.52 21.00
CA ASP A 57 -0.47 15.37 22.41
C ASP A 57 0.34 14.30 23.17
N GLY A 58 1.44 13.82 22.58
CA GLY A 58 2.43 12.94 23.24
C GLY A 58 2.10 11.45 23.23
N GLN A 59 0.99 11.03 22.61
CA GLN A 59 0.62 9.62 22.53
C GLN A 59 1.48 8.88 21.50
N GLN A 60 1.80 7.63 21.79
CA GLN A 60 2.59 6.79 20.87
C GLN A 60 1.69 6.27 19.75
N ALA A 61 2.00 6.63 18.50
CA ALA A 61 1.43 5.98 17.33
C ALA A 61 2.24 4.74 16.98
N GLU A 62 1.55 3.73 16.46
CA GLU A 62 2.11 2.45 16.05
C GLU A 62 1.74 2.16 14.61
N LEU A 63 2.58 1.38 13.94
CA LEU A 63 2.42 0.90 12.58
C LEU A 63 2.36 -0.63 12.60
N TYR A 64 1.44 -1.19 11.84
CA TYR A 64 1.19 -2.62 11.72
C TYR A 64 1.31 -2.99 10.26
N THR A 65 2.16 -3.97 9.93
CA THR A 65 2.30 -4.45 8.54
C THR A 65 1.75 -5.85 8.43
N LEU A 66 0.76 -6.03 7.55
CA LEU A 66 0.14 -7.30 7.24
C LEU A 66 0.65 -7.75 5.88
N ARG A 67 0.92 -9.05 5.73
CA ARG A 67 1.33 -9.68 4.47
C ARG A 67 0.46 -10.91 4.22
N ASN A 68 -0.08 -11.05 3.01
CA ASN A 68 -0.79 -12.27 2.61
C ASN A 68 0.14 -13.31 1.98
N ALA A 69 -0.38 -14.51 1.68
CA ALA A 69 0.39 -15.60 1.07
C ALA A 69 0.98 -15.26 -0.31
N HIS A 70 0.41 -14.28 -1.02
CA HIS A 70 0.88 -13.82 -2.32
C HIS A 70 1.91 -12.68 -2.22
N GLY A 71 2.34 -12.31 -1.02
CA GLY A 71 3.34 -11.28 -0.80
C GLY A 71 2.81 -9.85 -0.84
N VAL A 72 1.51 -9.61 -1.08
CA VAL A 72 0.90 -8.27 -0.95
C VAL A 72 1.06 -7.80 0.50
N GLN A 73 1.47 -6.54 0.67
CA GLN A 73 1.65 -5.94 1.99
C GLN A 73 0.87 -4.66 2.15
N VAL A 74 0.22 -4.50 3.29
CA VAL A 74 -0.36 -3.23 3.71
C VAL A 74 0.23 -2.82 5.05
N SER A 75 0.61 -1.55 5.16
CA SER A 75 1.02 -0.93 6.44
C SER A 75 -0.08 0.02 6.90
N ILE A 76 -0.56 -0.18 8.13
CA ILE A 76 -1.66 0.59 8.73
C ILE A 76 -1.19 1.15 10.05
N THR A 77 -1.30 2.46 10.26
CA THR A 77 -1.09 3.06 11.58
C THR A 77 -2.39 3.14 12.37
N ASN A 78 -2.30 2.95 13.69
CA ASN A 78 -3.44 3.17 14.57
C ASN A 78 -3.84 4.66 14.69
N TYR A 79 -3.02 5.59 14.20
CA TYR A 79 -3.44 6.99 14.05
C TYR A 79 -4.34 7.15 12.82
N GLY A 80 -5.61 7.51 13.04
CA GLY A 80 -6.59 7.66 11.98
C GLY A 80 -6.98 6.37 11.27
N GLY A 81 -6.50 5.21 11.73
CA GLY A 81 -6.61 3.93 11.03
C GLY A 81 -6.07 3.99 9.60
N THR A 82 -4.95 4.71 9.43
CA THR A 82 -4.50 5.17 8.12
C THR A 82 -3.66 4.11 7.42
N ILE A 83 -4.01 3.77 6.18
CA ILE A 83 -3.13 3.02 5.28
C ILE A 83 -1.97 3.95 4.87
N THR A 84 -0.74 3.58 5.23
CA THR A 84 0.46 4.37 4.94
C THR A 84 1.24 3.86 3.74
N ARG A 85 1.17 2.54 3.47
CA ARG A 85 1.81 1.86 2.34
C ARG A 85 0.97 0.69 1.87
N LEU A 86 1.00 0.40 0.57
CA LEU A 86 0.37 -0.77 -0.03
C LEU A 86 1.24 -1.29 -1.18
N PHE A 87 1.95 -2.38 -0.93
CA PHE A 87 2.81 -3.03 -1.93
C PHE A 87 2.05 -4.12 -2.67
N VAL A 88 1.92 -3.94 -3.98
CA VAL A 88 1.27 -4.90 -4.90
C VAL A 88 2.20 -5.21 -6.08
N PRO A 89 2.15 -6.42 -6.65
CA PRO A 89 2.95 -6.76 -7.82
C PRO A 89 2.35 -6.12 -9.09
N ASP A 90 3.22 -5.66 -9.98
CA ASP A 90 2.85 -5.31 -11.35
C ASP A 90 2.74 -6.56 -12.25
N LYS A 91 2.52 -6.35 -13.56
CA LYS A 91 2.41 -7.44 -14.55
C LYS A 91 3.67 -8.30 -14.69
N ALA A 92 4.83 -7.83 -14.23
CA ALA A 92 6.10 -8.55 -14.22
C ALA A 92 6.40 -9.18 -12.84
N GLY A 93 5.46 -9.10 -11.89
CA GLY A 93 5.64 -9.57 -10.52
C GLY A 93 6.46 -8.63 -9.63
N LYS A 94 6.83 -7.43 -10.13
CA LYS A 94 7.62 -6.47 -9.35
C LYS A 94 6.70 -5.71 -8.40
N PHE A 95 6.99 -5.75 -7.11
CA PHE A 95 6.22 -5.03 -6.09
C PHE A 95 6.54 -3.53 -6.08
N GLY A 96 5.50 -2.72 -5.97
CA GLY A 96 5.61 -1.27 -5.77
C GLY A 96 4.57 -0.77 -4.77
N ASP A 97 4.92 0.30 -4.04
CA ASP A 97 3.98 1.03 -3.19
C ASP A 97 3.07 1.89 -4.06
N ILE A 98 1.75 1.71 -3.93
CA ILE A 98 0.76 2.35 -4.80
C ILE A 98 -0.09 3.41 -4.10
N VAL A 99 0.21 3.76 -2.85
CA VAL A 99 -0.52 4.79 -2.11
C VAL A 99 0.38 5.97 -1.74
N LEU A 100 -0.23 7.15 -1.60
CA LEU A 100 0.45 8.32 -1.05
C LEU A 100 0.41 8.24 0.48
N GLY A 101 1.51 8.61 1.14
CA GLY A 101 1.61 8.55 2.59
C GLY A 101 2.86 9.24 3.12
N PHE A 102 3.09 9.08 4.42
CA PHE A 102 4.29 9.58 5.11
C PHE A 102 4.93 8.46 5.94
N ASP A 103 6.21 8.62 6.24
CA ASP A 103 6.98 7.66 7.03
C ASP A 103 6.78 7.78 8.56
N SER A 104 6.05 8.81 9.02
CA SER A 104 5.74 9.00 10.44
C SER A 104 4.43 9.76 10.64
N VAL A 105 3.87 9.65 11.85
CA VAL A 105 2.64 10.37 12.26
C VAL A 105 2.78 11.89 12.12
N ALA A 106 4.00 12.44 12.22
CA ALA A 106 4.26 13.87 12.08
C ALA A 106 3.86 14.40 10.70
N GLY A 107 4.03 13.62 9.62
CA GLY A 107 3.60 14.03 8.28
C GLY A 107 2.08 14.23 8.21
N TYR A 108 1.33 13.29 8.77
CA TYR A 108 -0.14 13.33 8.87
C TYR A 108 -0.67 14.42 9.82
N GLN A 109 0.18 14.96 10.70
CA GLN A 109 -0.17 16.06 11.60
C GLN A 109 0.38 17.41 11.16
N SER A 110 1.18 17.46 10.08
CA SER A 110 1.81 18.68 9.62
C SER A 110 0.78 19.76 9.27
N PRO A 111 1.05 21.05 9.55
CA PRO A 111 0.12 22.12 9.19
C PRO A 111 -0.22 22.15 7.70
N ALA A 112 0.76 21.87 6.82
CA ALA A 112 0.57 21.82 5.38
C ALA A 112 -0.41 20.71 4.97
N TYR A 113 -0.23 19.49 5.49
CA TYR A 113 -1.14 18.38 5.22
C TYR A 113 -2.55 18.66 5.73
N ARG A 114 -2.68 19.12 6.97
CA ARG A 114 -3.98 19.42 7.59
C ARG A 114 -4.72 20.56 6.90
N LYS A 115 -4.00 21.55 6.37
CA LYS A 115 -4.58 22.64 5.59
C LYS A 115 -5.06 22.18 4.22
N ALA A 116 -4.28 21.34 3.52
CA ALA A 116 -4.66 20.80 2.23
C ALA A 116 -5.84 19.82 2.32
N GLY A 117 -5.94 19.08 3.43
CA GLY A 117 -7.01 18.12 3.67
C GLY A 117 -7.13 17.03 2.60
N PRO A 118 -6.06 16.31 2.24
CA PRO A 118 -6.13 15.26 1.22
C PRO A 118 -6.58 13.90 1.79
N TYR A 119 -6.55 13.73 3.13
CA TYR A 119 -7.03 12.54 3.85
C TYR A 119 -6.44 11.20 3.36
N PHE A 120 -5.15 11.17 3.04
CA PHE A 120 -4.47 9.98 2.53
C PHE A 120 -4.71 8.76 3.42
N GLY A 121 -5.32 7.72 2.85
CA GLY A 121 -5.50 6.40 3.44
C GLY A 121 -6.32 6.33 4.74
N ALA A 122 -6.89 7.44 5.22
CA ALA A 122 -7.46 7.52 6.56
C ALA A 122 -8.88 6.97 6.66
N LEU A 123 -9.25 6.44 7.83
CA LEU A 123 -10.64 6.17 8.17
C LEU A 123 -11.39 7.49 8.38
N ILE A 124 -12.45 7.69 7.59
CA ILE A 124 -13.25 8.91 7.61
C ILE A 124 -14.55 8.69 8.39
N GLY A 125 -14.81 9.57 9.34
CA GLY A 125 -16.05 9.53 10.12
C GLY A 125 -16.13 10.64 11.18
N ARG A 126 -17.28 10.82 11.85
CA ARG A 126 -18.47 9.94 11.83
C ARG A 126 -19.31 9.97 10.54
N TYR A 127 -19.15 10.99 9.71
CA TYR A 127 -19.80 11.08 8.40
C TYR A 127 -18.76 11.42 7.35
N GLY A 128 -18.67 10.59 6.31
CA GLY A 128 -17.83 10.85 5.15
C GLY A 128 -18.50 11.82 4.19
N ASN A 129 -17.72 12.76 3.66
CA ASN A 129 -18.16 13.87 2.82
C ASN A 129 -18.91 14.96 3.59
N ARG A 130 -19.73 15.76 2.88
CA ARG A 130 -20.25 17.04 3.35
C ARG A 130 -21.65 16.94 3.93
N ILE A 131 -21.90 17.73 4.98
CA ILE A 131 -23.24 18.06 5.45
C ILE A 131 -23.46 19.55 5.24
N LYS A 132 -24.48 19.89 4.45
CA LYS A 132 -24.81 21.26 4.07
C LYS A 132 -25.02 22.13 5.30
N ALA A 133 -24.40 23.31 5.33
CA ALA A 133 -24.50 24.27 6.44
C ALA A 133 -24.05 23.73 7.81
N GLY A 134 -23.46 22.52 7.85
CA GLY A 134 -23.19 21.78 9.09
C GLY A 134 -24.45 21.47 9.89
N LYS A 135 -25.62 21.37 9.25
CA LYS A 135 -26.90 21.18 9.93
C LYS A 135 -27.65 19.98 9.38
N PHE A 136 -28.23 19.21 10.28
CA PHE A 136 -29.14 18.13 9.93
C PHE A 136 -30.17 17.92 11.05
N THR A 137 -31.25 17.24 10.73
CA THR A 137 -32.29 16.85 11.70
C THR A 137 -32.35 15.34 11.78
N LEU A 138 -32.38 14.79 12.99
CA LEU A 138 -32.54 13.36 13.25
C LEU A 138 -33.56 13.19 14.36
N ASN A 139 -34.58 12.35 14.13
CA ASN A 139 -35.68 12.09 15.07
C ASN A 139 -36.33 13.38 15.59
N GLY A 140 -36.58 14.34 14.69
CA GLY A 140 -37.18 15.63 15.02
C GLY A 140 -36.25 16.62 15.74
N LYS A 141 -35.04 16.21 16.16
CA LYS A 141 -34.07 17.10 16.80
C LYS A 141 -33.10 17.67 15.77
N SER A 142 -32.93 18.99 15.80
CA SER A 142 -31.93 19.69 14.98
C SER A 142 -30.55 19.62 15.62
N TYR A 143 -29.53 19.33 14.81
CA TYR A 143 -28.14 19.28 15.21
C TYR A 143 -27.33 20.29 14.38
N THR A 144 -26.42 20.98 15.05
CA THR A 144 -25.43 21.86 14.41
C THR A 144 -24.04 21.30 14.65
N LEU A 145 -23.26 21.19 13.58
CA LEU A 145 -21.91 20.67 13.53
C LEU A 145 -20.92 21.80 13.20
N ALA A 146 -19.63 21.53 13.37
CA ALA A 146 -18.60 22.46 12.96
C ALA A 146 -18.59 22.64 11.43
N ASN A 147 -18.55 23.88 10.96
CA ASN A 147 -18.30 24.20 9.55
C ASN A 147 -16.80 24.28 9.29
N ASN A 148 -16.20 23.14 8.96
CA ASN A 148 -14.77 23.01 8.70
C ASN A 148 -14.41 23.03 7.21
N ASN A 149 -15.38 23.24 6.32
CA ASN A 149 -15.16 23.39 4.89
C ASN A 149 -16.08 24.48 4.32
N GLY A 150 -15.63 25.74 4.42
CA GLY A 150 -16.45 26.89 4.06
C GLY A 150 -17.73 26.93 4.91
N ALA A 151 -18.88 27.01 4.25
CA ALA A 151 -20.18 26.96 4.92
C ALA A 151 -20.60 25.55 5.35
N ASN A 152 -19.84 24.49 5.05
CA ASN A 152 -20.27 23.11 5.25
C ASN A 152 -19.44 22.39 6.32
N HIS A 153 -20.02 21.33 6.87
CA HIS A 153 -19.29 20.30 7.63
C HIS A 153 -18.71 19.28 6.65
N LEU A 154 -17.51 18.75 6.90
CA LEU A 154 -16.81 17.80 6.05
C LEU A 154 -16.10 16.75 6.91
N HIS A 155 -16.22 15.47 6.53
CA HIS A 155 -15.38 14.37 7.04
C HIS A 155 -15.28 14.30 8.58
N GLY A 156 -16.41 14.46 9.26
CA GLY A 156 -16.48 14.39 10.72
C GLY A 156 -15.99 15.64 11.48
N GLY A 157 -15.52 16.68 10.78
CA GLY A 157 -15.26 17.99 11.38
C GLY A 157 -13.82 18.21 11.85
N LEU A 158 -13.69 19.01 12.93
CA LEU A 158 -12.40 19.48 13.46
C LEU A 158 -11.51 18.32 13.96
N LYS A 159 -12.13 17.32 14.59
CA LYS A 159 -11.50 16.08 15.04
C LYS A 159 -12.37 14.89 14.57
N GLY A 160 -12.20 14.53 13.31
CA GLY A 160 -12.79 13.33 12.71
C GLY A 160 -12.00 12.08 13.06
N PHE A 161 -12.49 10.92 12.60
CA PHE A 161 -11.86 9.61 12.80
C PHE A 161 -10.44 9.50 12.24
N ASP A 162 -10.07 10.37 11.32
CA ASP A 162 -8.73 10.47 10.74
C ASP A 162 -7.70 11.10 11.70
N LYS A 163 -8.16 11.71 12.81
CA LYS A 163 -7.32 12.50 13.73
C LYS A 163 -7.29 11.95 15.16
N VAL A 164 -7.61 10.67 15.32
CA VAL A 164 -7.68 10.01 16.63
C VAL A 164 -6.77 8.80 16.65
N LEU A 165 -6.30 8.43 17.84
CA LEU A 165 -5.60 7.18 18.04
C LEU A 165 -6.63 6.08 18.30
N TRP A 166 -6.60 5.04 17.48
CA TRP A 166 -7.43 3.85 17.62
C TRP A 166 -6.76 2.83 18.54
N GLN A 167 -7.54 2.10 19.32
CA GLN A 167 -7.06 0.90 19.99
C GLN A 167 -6.87 -0.20 18.95
N ALA A 168 -5.65 -0.72 18.84
CA ALA A 168 -5.31 -1.78 17.90
C ALA A 168 -5.36 -3.15 18.58
N GLU A 169 -5.97 -4.12 17.89
CA GLU A 169 -6.01 -5.53 18.25
C GLU A 169 -5.45 -6.34 17.06
N PRO A 170 -4.14 -6.59 17.02
CA PRO A 170 -3.56 -7.53 16.08
C PRO A 170 -4.04 -8.96 16.33
N GLY A 171 -4.20 -9.73 15.26
CA GLY A 171 -4.60 -11.13 15.35
C GLY A 171 -4.36 -11.90 14.07
N THR A 172 -4.97 -13.08 14.00
CA THR A 172 -4.91 -13.98 12.86
C THR A 172 -6.30 -14.53 12.55
N SER A 173 -6.46 -15.01 11.32
CA SER A 173 -7.64 -15.74 10.84
C SER A 173 -7.18 -16.89 9.95
N ALA A 174 -8.12 -17.72 9.50
CA ALA A 174 -7.84 -18.76 8.50
C ALA A 174 -7.26 -18.20 7.18
N GLU A 175 -7.53 -16.93 6.88
CA GLU A 175 -7.11 -16.24 5.65
C GLU A 175 -5.78 -15.47 5.82
N GLY A 176 -5.25 -15.36 7.04
CA GLY A 176 -3.98 -14.69 7.31
C GLY A 176 -4.02 -13.69 8.47
N PRO A 177 -3.03 -12.77 8.57
CA PRO A 177 -2.95 -11.78 9.64
C PRO A 177 -4.12 -10.79 9.56
N THR A 178 -4.58 -10.32 10.72
CA THR A 178 -5.68 -9.35 10.84
C THR A 178 -5.28 -8.20 11.76
N LEU A 179 -5.89 -7.04 11.56
CA LEU A 179 -5.81 -5.90 12.47
C LEU A 179 -7.21 -5.33 12.68
N LYS A 180 -7.67 -5.33 13.92
CA LYS A 180 -8.91 -4.65 14.30
C LYS A 180 -8.58 -3.34 14.99
N LEU A 181 -9.31 -2.29 14.61
CA LEU A 181 -9.18 -0.96 15.20
C LEU A 181 -10.50 -0.61 15.90
N ARG A 182 -10.42 -0.15 17.15
CA ARG A 182 -11.59 0.31 17.94
C ARG A 182 -11.41 1.75 18.38
N TYR A 183 -12.49 2.51 18.33
CA TYR A 183 -12.53 3.88 18.80
C TYR A 183 -13.93 4.20 19.33
N LEU A 184 -13.99 4.52 20.62
CA LEU A 184 -15.20 4.72 21.44
C LEU A 184 -16.04 3.45 21.64
#